data_AF-A0A9E1YZY7-F1
#
_entry.id   AF-A0A9E1YZY7-F1
#
_cell.length_a   1.000
_cell.length_b   1.000
_cell.length_c   1.000
_cell.angle_alpha   90.00
_cell.angle_beta   90.00
_cell.angle_gamma   90.00
#
_symmetry.space_group_name_H-M   'P 1'
#
loop_
_entity.id
_entity.type
_entity.pdbx_description
1 polymer ?
#
loop_
_entity_poly.entity_id
_entity_poly.type
_entity_poly.pdbx_seq_one_letter_code
_entity_poly.pdbx_strand_id
1 'polypeptide(L)'
;NNVGVLYTNTIVGPNGIYPPAHIFSCENEWYMGVFDGFEMDTPGEPNICDASDLDDDGVFDNVDNCYLYNPDQYDCNDNGIGDVCDIADGTSQDCNSNGIADECEADCDGNGIPDECDIANGAVDCDGNGILDSCEVDCNENGIVDACDISSGTSLDDNGNGVPDECEVGNLLYTSFEEPLIGGQYTDLGDPLVDHQLVNNDGEAMVEWVSLGAEMGFTAHYYNTRDGVGLTDGDYVGITNYTGTVGGFPDGIQGYQMSDCDGMMEITFDTATSSGAWNVSLDMFLQITGYESDDAIIVDVLVDGGAVISLLDSTGQDINDLGIEGAWFNLLVDLDGYTEATLRVAFDSNSGSEAVYIDNVVFSSNAIEDTDGDGIPDSQDNCYLPNPGQLDCNSNAIGDVCDIADGMSFDCNMNDIPDECEADCNTNGVPDECDIANDPSIDADNNGIIDDCEVANGFLVITGVYDAQLTTGAGPKGAELYVLSDIDDLSLYGIGGANNGGGSDGEEFTFPAITVLAGTYIYITDDEVDFQSFFGFAADYQSGAMSINGDDAIELFEDGFVIDTFGDINMDGSGLPWDYLDGWVKRVSMTTPDGALFSIGSWTFSGIEVLVGDTNTSTLSPFPIGGFTP
;
A
#
# COMPACT_ATOMS: atom_id res chain seq x y z
N ASN A 1 75.87 34.47 -45.26
CA ASN A 1 76.13 33.04 -44.94
C ASN A 1 74.94 32.25 -45.44
N ASN A 2 75.19 31.16 -46.18
CA ASN A 2 74.15 30.47 -46.97
C ASN A 2 73.05 29.86 -46.09
N VAL A 3 71.81 30.32 -46.26
CA VAL A 3 70.61 29.65 -45.76
C VAL A 3 70.35 28.43 -46.66
N GLY A 4 70.36 27.24 -46.07
CA GLY A 4 70.01 26.00 -46.75
C GLY A 4 68.62 25.55 -46.32
N VAL A 5 67.61 25.74 -47.17
CA VAL A 5 66.25 25.24 -46.93
C VAL A 5 66.19 23.77 -47.35
N LEU A 6 65.74 22.89 -46.45
CA LEU A 6 65.48 21.48 -46.77
C LEU A 6 63.97 21.24 -46.71
N TYR A 7 63.31 21.22 -47.88
CA TYR A 7 61.91 20.79 -47.97
C TYR A 7 61.82 19.28 -47.77
N THR A 8 61.06 18.84 -46.78
CA THR A 8 60.73 17.42 -46.57
C THR A 8 59.24 17.27 -46.25
N ASN A 9 58.52 16.51 -47.07
CA ASN A 9 57.14 16.07 -46.81
C ASN A 9 57.08 14.86 -45.85
N THR A 10 58.02 14.75 -44.92
CA THR A 10 58.16 13.54 -44.09
C THR A 10 57.86 13.83 -42.63
N ILE A 11 56.76 13.25 -42.16
CA ILE A 11 56.36 13.17 -40.74
C ILE A 11 57.32 12.22 -40.02
N VAL A 12 57.90 12.63 -38.88
CA VAL A 12 58.68 11.73 -38.00
C VAL A 12 58.34 11.98 -36.52
N GLY A 13 57.65 11.01 -35.89
CA GLY A 13 57.37 10.95 -34.44
C GLY A 13 56.20 10.00 -34.12
N PRO A 14 56.15 9.34 -32.94
CA PRO A 14 55.10 8.38 -32.62
C PRO A 14 53.82 9.06 -32.11
N ASN A 15 52.69 8.72 -32.74
CA ASN A 15 51.28 9.04 -32.39
C ASN A 15 50.87 10.53 -32.26
N GLY A 16 50.27 11.07 -33.34
CA GLY A 16 49.53 12.34 -33.39
C GLY A 16 49.30 12.83 -34.84
N ILE A 17 48.31 13.71 -35.06
CA ILE A 17 48.18 14.50 -36.30
C ILE A 17 48.98 15.78 -36.08
N TYR A 18 50.06 15.97 -36.84
CA TYR A 18 50.85 17.20 -36.80
C TYR A 18 50.63 18.02 -38.07
N PRO A 19 50.46 19.35 -37.98
CA PRO A 19 50.47 20.21 -39.16
C PRO A 19 51.83 20.09 -39.89
N PRO A 20 51.88 20.34 -41.20
CA PRO A 20 53.15 20.39 -41.91
C PRO A 20 54.06 21.43 -41.22
N ALA A 21 55.36 21.14 -41.19
CA ALA A 21 56.39 22.02 -40.63
C ALA A 21 57.57 22.12 -41.61
N HIS A 22 58.29 23.23 -41.59
CA HIS A 22 59.55 23.38 -42.32
C HIS A 22 60.73 23.54 -41.34
N ILE A 23 61.93 23.16 -41.78
CA ILE A 23 63.16 23.27 -40.98
C ILE A 23 64.16 24.14 -41.75
N PHE A 24 64.65 25.20 -41.10
CA PHE A 24 65.69 26.10 -41.63
C PHE A 24 66.75 26.36 -40.56
N SER A 25 67.92 26.89 -40.98
CA SER A 25 69.04 27.14 -40.08
C SER A 25 69.42 28.63 -40.06
N CYS A 26 69.47 29.25 -38.88
CA CYS A 26 70.09 30.56 -38.65
C CYS A 26 71.39 30.35 -37.83
N GLU A 27 72.50 30.97 -38.22
CA GLU A 27 73.79 31.01 -37.48
C GLU A 27 74.33 29.68 -36.87
N ASN A 28 74.02 28.54 -37.50
CA ASN A 28 74.39 27.16 -37.12
C ASN A 28 73.48 26.45 -36.09
N GLU A 29 72.32 27.02 -35.76
CA GLU A 29 71.24 26.35 -35.01
C GLU A 29 70.06 26.06 -35.97
N TRP A 30 69.29 25.00 -35.70
CA TRP A 30 68.18 24.56 -36.56
C TRP A 30 66.84 24.81 -35.87
N TYR A 31 65.91 25.45 -36.59
CA TYR A 31 64.59 25.82 -36.09
C TYR A 31 63.49 25.12 -36.91
N MET A 32 62.34 24.90 -36.28
CA MET A 32 61.18 24.21 -36.88
C MET A 32 59.97 25.14 -36.83
N GLY A 33 59.49 25.59 -37.99
CA GLY A 33 58.32 26.47 -38.13
C GLY A 33 57.08 25.70 -38.57
N VAL A 34 55.91 26.10 -38.09
CA VAL A 34 54.60 25.49 -38.40
C VAL A 34 53.92 26.27 -39.54
N PHE A 35 53.16 25.60 -40.41
CA PHE A 35 52.61 26.21 -41.64
C PHE A 35 51.33 27.05 -41.49
N ASP A 36 50.81 27.29 -40.29
CA ASP A 36 49.63 28.15 -40.15
C ASP A 36 49.99 29.62 -40.35
N GLY A 37 49.29 30.29 -41.27
CA GLY A 37 49.61 31.65 -41.72
C GLY A 37 50.65 31.68 -42.85
N PHE A 38 50.25 31.29 -44.05
CA PHE A 38 51.10 31.35 -45.25
C PHE A 38 51.47 32.79 -45.63
N GLU A 39 52.64 33.30 -45.22
CA GLU A 39 53.39 34.33 -45.97
C GLU A 39 54.88 34.53 -45.59
N MET A 40 55.48 33.74 -44.68
CA MET A 40 56.79 34.09 -44.08
C MET A 40 58.08 33.54 -44.72
N ASP A 41 58.09 33.05 -45.96
CA ASP A 41 59.39 32.63 -46.56
C ASP A 41 59.51 32.81 -48.08
N THR A 42 59.36 34.05 -48.53
CA THR A 42 59.87 34.49 -49.85
C THR A 42 61.19 35.24 -49.71
N PRO A 43 62.23 34.94 -50.52
CA PRO A 43 63.48 35.69 -50.49
C PRO A 43 63.27 37.18 -50.77
N GLY A 44 63.40 38.02 -49.73
CA GLY A 44 63.19 39.47 -49.79
C GLY A 44 62.01 40.00 -48.98
N GLU A 45 61.18 39.12 -48.42
CA GLU A 45 60.19 39.45 -47.37
C GLU A 45 60.75 39.08 -45.99
N PRO A 46 60.30 39.72 -44.89
CA PRO A 46 60.76 39.44 -43.54
C PRO A 46 60.60 37.96 -43.20
N ASN A 47 61.65 37.35 -42.66
CA ASN A 47 61.60 36.00 -42.11
C ASN A 47 62.21 35.99 -40.70
N ILE A 48 62.05 34.87 -39.99
CA ILE A 48 62.47 34.71 -38.60
C ILE A 48 63.94 35.11 -38.31
N CYS A 49 64.84 35.07 -39.31
CA CYS A 49 66.25 35.41 -39.09
C CYS A 49 66.52 36.94 -39.22
N ASP A 50 65.52 37.78 -39.51
CA ASP A 50 65.67 39.23 -39.77
C ASP A 50 64.67 40.10 -38.99
N ALA A 51 63.92 39.53 -38.04
CA ALA A 51 62.97 40.25 -37.21
C ALA A 51 63.54 40.47 -35.80
N SER A 52 63.50 41.72 -35.33
CA SER A 52 63.63 42.00 -33.92
C SER A 52 62.41 41.45 -33.18
N ASP A 53 62.66 41.00 -31.97
CA ASP A 53 61.69 40.70 -30.92
C ASP A 53 62.10 41.68 -29.82
N LEU A 54 61.39 42.81 -29.74
CA LEU A 54 61.81 43.97 -28.96
C LEU A 54 61.65 43.75 -27.44
N ASP A 55 60.68 42.94 -27.05
CA ASP A 55 60.32 42.67 -25.66
C ASP A 55 60.65 41.26 -25.17
N ASP A 56 61.29 40.45 -26.04
CA ASP A 56 61.85 39.12 -25.78
C ASP A 56 60.76 38.11 -25.31
N ASP A 57 59.56 38.19 -25.88
CA ASP A 57 58.44 37.31 -25.53
C ASP A 57 58.30 36.06 -26.42
N GLY A 58 59.05 36.02 -27.53
CA GLY A 58 59.05 34.93 -28.49
C GLY A 58 58.13 35.15 -29.70
N VAL A 59 57.45 36.30 -29.77
CA VAL A 59 56.71 36.81 -30.92
C VAL A 59 57.54 37.92 -31.58
N PHE A 60 57.51 38.00 -32.91
CA PHE A 60 58.37 38.94 -33.65
C PHE A 60 57.63 40.24 -33.92
N ASP A 61 58.33 41.39 -33.83
CA ASP A 61 57.78 42.75 -33.98
C ASP A 61 56.84 42.97 -35.20
N ASN A 62 56.98 42.17 -36.27
CA ASN A 62 56.17 42.30 -37.49
C ASN A 62 54.82 41.57 -37.44
N VAL A 63 54.65 40.67 -36.49
CA VAL A 63 53.41 39.93 -36.21
C VAL A 63 52.94 40.10 -34.77
N ASP A 64 53.76 40.71 -33.92
CA ASP A 64 53.44 41.06 -32.55
C ASP A 64 52.38 42.18 -32.49
N ASN A 65 51.27 41.90 -31.81
CA ASN A 65 50.20 42.86 -31.59
C ASN A 65 50.45 43.77 -30.38
N CYS A 66 51.54 43.58 -29.65
CA CYS A 66 51.97 44.46 -28.56
C CYS A 66 53.46 44.79 -28.69
N TYR A 67 53.96 45.73 -27.90
CA TYR A 67 55.39 46.04 -27.77
C TYR A 67 55.90 45.73 -26.36
N LEU A 68 55.04 45.12 -25.55
CA LEU A 68 55.28 44.66 -24.19
C LEU A 68 55.01 43.16 -24.17
N TYR A 69 55.85 42.42 -23.43
CA TYR A 69 55.78 40.98 -23.31
C TYR A 69 54.35 40.42 -23.16
N ASN A 70 53.86 39.74 -24.20
CA ASN A 70 52.54 39.10 -24.29
C ASN A 70 52.59 37.86 -25.24
N PRO A 71 53.27 36.78 -24.84
CA PRO A 71 53.54 35.64 -25.73
C PRO A 71 52.28 34.88 -26.20
N ASP A 72 51.13 35.13 -25.59
CA ASP A 72 49.83 34.57 -25.97
C ASP A 72 49.10 35.40 -27.05
N GLN A 73 49.54 36.64 -27.30
CA GLN A 73 49.01 37.54 -28.33
C GLN A 73 47.51 37.75 -28.23
N TYR A 74 46.96 37.71 -27.01
CA TYR A 74 45.54 37.86 -26.78
C TYR A 74 45.08 39.29 -27.10
N ASP A 75 44.03 39.40 -27.92
CA ASP A 75 43.37 40.64 -28.38
C ASP A 75 41.88 40.32 -28.41
N CYS A 76 41.16 40.66 -27.34
CA CYS A 76 39.78 40.20 -27.19
C CYS A 76 38.78 41.06 -27.98
N ASN A 77 39.13 42.32 -28.24
CA ASN A 77 38.26 43.29 -28.94
C ASN A 77 38.53 43.31 -30.46
N ASP A 78 39.48 42.49 -30.93
CA ASP A 78 39.91 42.32 -32.33
C ASP A 78 40.34 43.64 -33.00
N ASN A 79 40.88 44.60 -32.23
CA ASN A 79 41.26 45.91 -32.76
C ASN A 79 42.66 45.91 -33.41
N GLY A 80 43.44 44.84 -33.22
CA GLY A 80 44.80 44.66 -33.73
C GLY A 80 45.91 45.11 -32.77
N ILE A 81 45.58 45.47 -31.54
CA ILE A 81 46.49 45.77 -30.42
C ILE A 81 46.20 44.74 -29.33
N GLY A 82 47.23 44.07 -28.82
CA GLY A 82 47.05 43.07 -27.76
C GLY A 82 46.63 43.71 -26.43
N ASP A 83 45.85 42.98 -25.63
CA ASP A 83 45.25 43.46 -24.37
C ASP A 83 46.27 44.11 -23.42
N VAL A 84 47.47 43.50 -23.31
CA VAL A 84 48.57 44.01 -22.47
C VAL A 84 48.96 45.45 -22.84
N CYS A 85 49.00 45.76 -24.14
CA CYS A 85 49.30 47.09 -24.63
C CYS A 85 48.11 48.02 -24.53
N ASP A 86 46.91 47.50 -24.78
CA ASP A 86 45.68 48.28 -24.67
C ASP A 86 45.45 48.78 -23.22
N ILE A 87 45.73 47.95 -22.22
CA ILE A 87 45.72 48.33 -20.80
C ILE A 87 46.83 49.33 -20.50
N ALA A 88 48.06 49.09 -20.97
CA ALA A 88 49.21 49.94 -20.66
C ALA A 88 49.10 51.34 -21.28
N ASP A 89 48.53 51.45 -22.48
CA ASP A 89 48.28 52.71 -23.19
C ASP A 89 46.97 53.38 -22.75
N GLY A 90 46.14 52.69 -21.96
CA GLY A 90 44.88 53.17 -21.41
C GLY A 90 43.77 53.27 -22.45
N THR A 91 43.86 52.50 -23.53
CA THR A 91 42.80 52.31 -24.53
C THR A 91 41.74 51.32 -24.05
N SER A 92 42.12 50.36 -23.20
CA SER A 92 41.21 49.51 -22.42
C SER A 92 41.38 49.75 -20.91
N GLN A 93 40.35 49.41 -20.13
CA GLN A 93 40.40 49.47 -18.67
C GLN A 93 40.79 48.10 -18.09
N ASP A 94 41.38 48.11 -16.89
CA ASP A 94 41.71 46.91 -16.09
C ASP A 94 41.49 47.29 -14.61
N CYS A 95 40.24 47.14 -14.17
CA CYS A 95 39.77 47.62 -12.87
C CYS A 95 40.26 46.78 -11.68
N ASN A 96 40.51 45.47 -11.89
CA ASN A 96 41.03 44.54 -10.88
C ASN A 96 42.56 44.35 -10.96
N SER A 97 43.22 44.93 -11.97
CA SER A 97 44.66 44.84 -12.22
C SER A 97 45.17 43.41 -12.43
N ASN A 98 44.35 42.54 -13.03
CA ASN A 98 44.70 41.14 -13.28
C ASN A 98 45.45 40.93 -14.62
N GLY A 99 45.55 41.98 -15.45
CA GLY A 99 46.23 41.96 -16.75
C GLY A 99 45.35 41.51 -17.93
N ILE A 100 44.04 41.32 -17.70
CA ILE A 100 43.00 41.10 -18.71
C ILE A 100 42.19 42.40 -18.78
N ALA A 101 41.85 42.85 -19.98
CA ALA A 101 41.06 44.07 -20.12
C ALA A 101 39.60 43.83 -19.72
N ASP A 102 38.97 44.82 -19.08
CA ASP A 102 37.59 44.78 -18.56
C ASP A 102 36.59 44.24 -19.60
N GLU A 103 36.69 44.68 -20.85
CA GLU A 103 35.79 44.27 -21.95
C GLU A 103 35.95 42.81 -22.39
N CYS A 104 36.98 42.14 -21.88
CA CYS A 104 37.27 40.71 -22.08
C CYS A 104 36.82 39.85 -20.88
N GLU A 105 36.34 40.46 -19.81
CA GLU A 105 35.88 39.78 -18.60
C GLU A 105 34.36 39.58 -18.63
N ALA A 106 33.85 38.80 -17.68
CA ALA A 106 32.41 38.59 -17.55
C ALA A 106 31.72 39.87 -17.07
N ASP A 107 30.74 40.33 -17.84
CA ASP A 107 29.87 41.47 -17.55
C ASP A 107 28.44 41.02 -17.84
N CYS A 108 27.74 40.60 -16.80
CA CYS A 108 26.43 39.98 -16.93
C CYS A 108 25.31 40.99 -17.17
N ASP A 109 25.45 42.23 -16.66
CA ASP A 109 24.45 43.29 -16.80
C ASP A 109 24.66 44.16 -18.06
N GLY A 110 25.81 43.99 -18.72
CA GLY A 110 26.18 44.63 -19.98
C GLY A 110 26.52 46.12 -19.83
N ASN A 111 26.92 46.56 -18.64
CA ASN A 111 27.21 47.96 -18.36
C ASN A 111 28.63 48.40 -18.80
N GLY A 112 29.49 47.44 -19.16
CA GLY A 112 30.89 47.63 -19.57
C GLY A 112 31.90 47.61 -18.41
N ILE A 113 31.50 47.20 -17.21
CA ILE A 113 32.34 46.97 -16.03
C ILE A 113 32.22 45.47 -15.71
N PRO A 114 33.33 44.77 -15.45
CA PRO A 114 33.29 43.37 -15.05
C PRO A 114 32.58 43.16 -13.72
N ASP A 115 31.91 42.02 -13.56
CA ASP A 115 31.13 41.67 -12.36
C ASP A 115 31.96 41.85 -11.07
N GLU A 116 33.21 41.35 -11.05
CA GLU A 116 34.14 41.49 -9.91
C GLU A 116 34.36 42.96 -9.51
N CYS A 117 34.43 43.84 -10.49
CA CYS A 117 34.64 45.27 -10.28
C CYS A 117 33.38 46.00 -9.87
N ASP A 118 32.21 45.59 -10.35
CA ASP A 118 30.93 46.08 -9.85
C ASP A 118 30.72 45.69 -8.39
N ILE A 119 31.03 44.45 -8.02
CA ILE A 119 31.01 43.96 -6.63
C ILE A 119 31.97 44.78 -5.77
N ALA A 120 33.22 45.00 -6.21
CA ALA A 120 34.19 45.84 -5.51
C ALA A 120 33.73 47.30 -5.34
N ASN A 121 32.89 47.79 -6.25
CA ASN A 121 32.26 49.11 -6.21
C ASN A 121 30.93 49.16 -5.44
N GLY A 122 30.50 48.04 -4.86
CA GLY A 122 29.36 47.95 -3.95
C GLY A 122 28.05 47.49 -4.61
N ALA A 123 28.12 46.86 -5.78
CA ALA A 123 27.03 46.01 -6.26
C ALA A 123 26.82 44.81 -5.31
N VAL A 124 25.65 44.18 -5.38
CA VAL A 124 25.27 43.10 -4.47
C VAL A 124 25.68 41.76 -5.08
N ASP A 125 26.36 40.95 -4.28
CA ASP A 125 26.77 39.56 -4.49
C ASP A 125 26.63 38.89 -3.13
N CYS A 126 25.45 38.36 -2.85
CA CYS A 126 25.08 37.91 -1.51
C CYS A 126 25.70 36.55 -1.14
N ASP A 127 25.88 35.67 -2.12
CA ASP A 127 26.38 34.30 -1.95
C ASP A 127 27.91 34.23 -2.11
N GLY A 128 28.52 35.30 -2.66
CA GLY A 128 29.96 35.46 -2.81
C GLY A 128 30.52 34.65 -3.99
N ASN A 129 29.69 34.29 -4.97
CA ASN A 129 30.11 33.47 -6.10
C ASN A 129 30.80 34.29 -7.21
N GLY A 130 30.78 35.63 -7.11
CA GLY A 130 31.43 36.55 -8.05
C GLY A 130 30.55 36.98 -9.23
N ILE A 131 29.27 36.58 -9.26
CA ILE A 131 28.23 37.04 -10.19
C ILE A 131 27.35 38.05 -9.44
N LEU A 132 26.87 39.07 -10.13
CA LEU A 132 25.95 40.05 -9.54
C LEU A 132 24.57 39.44 -9.28
N ASP A 133 23.97 39.71 -8.13
CA ASP A 133 22.58 39.28 -7.82
C ASP A 133 21.61 39.66 -8.96
N SER A 134 21.78 40.83 -9.59
CA SER A 134 20.90 41.26 -10.70
C SER A 134 20.94 40.37 -11.94
N CYS A 135 21.92 39.47 -12.03
CA CYS A 135 22.14 38.54 -13.11
C CYS A 135 21.80 37.09 -12.73
N GLU A 136 21.40 36.88 -11.49
CA GLU A 136 21.01 35.58 -10.97
C GLU A 136 19.49 35.41 -11.02
N VAL A 137 19.06 34.18 -10.78
CA VAL A 137 17.64 33.82 -10.80
C VAL A 137 17.01 34.28 -9.48
N ASP A 138 15.89 34.98 -9.59
CA ASP A 138 14.96 35.31 -8.52
C ASP A 138 13.62 34.72 -8.95
N CYS A 139 13.36 33.49 -8.51
CA CYS A 139 12.25 32.69 -9.00
C CYS A 139 10.90 33.13 -8.39
N ASN A 140 10.91 33.66 -7.17
CA ASN A 140 9.73 34.13 -6.45
C ASN A 140 9.44 35.64 -6.69
N GLU A 141 10.28 36.31 -7.47
CA GLU A 141 10.24 37.74 -7.83
C GLU A 141 10.19 38.69 -6.61
N ASN A 142 10.78 38.28 -5.48
CA ASN A 142 10.74 39.07 -4.25
C ASN A 142 11.82 40.18 -4.21
N GLY A 143 12.76 40.18 -5.16
CA GLY A 143 13.88 41.11 -5.28
C GLY A 143 15.15 40.66 -4.54
N ILE A 144 15.18 39.42 -4.06
CA ILE A 144 16.32 38.71 -3.48
C ILE A 144 16.49 37.44 -4.32
N VAL A 145 17.72 37.12 -4.71
CA VAL A 145 17.97 35.95 -5.55
C VAL A 145 17.92 34.67 -4.74
N ASP A 146 17.64 33.57 -5.44
CA ASP A 146 17.42 32.23 -4.89
C ASP A 146 18.51 31.83 -3.89
N ALA A 147 19.78 32.03 -4.25
CA ALA A 147 20.93 31.70 -3.40
C ALA A 147 20.96 32.51 -2.08
N CYS A 148 20.56 33.79 -2.09
CA CYS A 148 20.45 34.56 -0.84
C CYS A 148 19.24 34.13 -0.03
N ASP A 149 18.14 33.81 -0.70
CA ASP A 149 16.89 33.44 -0.05
C ASP A 149 17.09 32.16 0.77
N ILE A 150 17.75 31.16 0.17
CA ILE A 150 18.14 29.91 0.83
C ILE A 150 19.15 30.18 1.96
N SER A 151 20.24 30.91 1.68
CA SER A 151 21.29 31.13 2.69
C SER A 151 20.85 31.98 3.88
N SER A 152 19.85 32.86 3.69
CA SER A 152 19.26 33.67 4.75
C SER A 152 18.08 33.00 5.47
N GLY A 153 17.60 31.87 4.94
CA GLY A 153 16.48 31.08 5.45
C GLY A 153 15.12 31.76 5.23
N THR A 154 15.01 32.64 4.24
CA THR A 154 13.73 33.20 3.79
C THR A 154 12.99 32.25 2.85
N SER A 155 13.71 31.36 2.17
CA SER A 155 13.15 30.23 1.44
C SER A 155 13.84 28.93 1.86
N LEU A 156 13.11 27.82 1.72
CA LEU A 156 13.56 26.46 2.02
C LEU A 156 14.09 25.80 0.73
N ASP A 157 15.00 24.85 0.90
CA ASP A 157 15.63 24.03 -0.14
C ASP A 157 15.87 22.66 0.51
N ASP A 158 14.78 21.92 0.67
CA ASP A 158 14.76 20.70 1.49
C ASP A 158 15.64 19.59 0.87
N ASN A 159 15.79 19.59 -0.46
CA ASN A 159 16.62 18.63 -1.20
C ASN A 159 18.06 19.10 -1.45
N GLY A 160 18.39 20.37 -1.14
CA GLY A 160 19.73 20.94 -1.23
C GLY A 160 20.24 21.13 -2.67
N ASN A 161 19.36 21.25 -3.67
CA ASN A 161 19.75 21.39 -5.07
C ASN A 161 20.03 22.85 -5.48
N GLY A 162 19.79 23.81 -4.59
CA GLY A 162 20.04 25.24 -4.80
C GLY A 162 18.88 25.99 -5.46
N VAL A 163 17.72 25.36 -5.65
CA VAL A 163 16.47 25.98 -6.10
C VAL A 163 15.50 26.03 -4.91
N PRO A 164 14.92 27.19 -4.57
CA PRO A 164 13.91 27.29 -3.53
C PRO A 164 12.72 26.35 -3.77
N ASP A 165 12.25 25.64 -2.74
CA ASP A 165 11.17 24.65 -2.81
C ASP A 165 9.88 25.21 -3.45
N GLU A 166 9.58 26.48 -3.19
CA GLU A 166 8.44 27.22 -3.77
C GLU A 166 8.53 27.46 -5.29
N CYS A 167 9.69 27.21 -5.89
CA CYS A 167 9.99 27.39 -7.30
C CYS A 167 10.28 26.08 -8.03
N GLU A 168 10.29 24.97 -7.31
CA GLU A 168 10.58 23.66 -7.88
C GLU A 168 9.40 23.07 -8.65
N VAL A 169 9.71 22.39 -9.74
CA VAL A 169 8.73 21.71 -10.60
C VAL A 169 9.13 20.25 -10.77
N GLY A 170 8.21 19.33 -10.47
CA GLY A 170 8.43 17.89 -10.61
C GLY A 170 8.57 17.22 -9.26
N ASN A 171 9.64 16.46 -9.05
CA ASN A 171 9.92 15.80 -7.77
C ASN A 171 10.62 16.81 -6.86
N LEU A 172 9.99 17.12 -5.73
CA LEU A 172 10.48 18.10 -4.74
C LEU A 172 11.43 17.41 -3.75
N LEU A 173 10.95 16.30 -3.17
CA LEU A 173 11.70 15.52 -2.19
C LEU A 173 11.32 14.05 -2.34
N TYR A 174 12.29 13.14 -2.35
CA TYR A 174 12.01 11.73 -2.62
C TYR A 174 13.02 10.77 -2.00
N THR A 175 12.63 9.51 -1.82
CA THR A 175 13.57 8.39 -1.57
C THR A 175 13.05 7.12 -2.22
N SER A 176 13.94 6.41 -2.91
CA SER A 176 13.78 5.02 -3.37
C SER A 176 14.62 4.06 -2.53
N PHE A 177 15.13 4.54 -1.39
CA PHE A 177 16.00 3.79 -0.49
C PHE A 177 17.30 3.29 -1.12
N GLU A 178 17.77 3.85 -2.24
CA GLU A 178 18.94 3.39 -3.00
C GLU A 178 20.29 3.94 -2.47
N GLU A 179 20.27 5.03 -1.70
CA GLU A 179 21.48 5.56 -1.04
C GLU A 179 21.83 4.86 0.29
N PRO A 180 20.85 4.55 1.18
CA PRO A 180 21.10 3.78 2.39
C PRO A 180 21.76 2.41 2.15
N LEU A 181 22.50 1.93 3.16
CA LEU A 181 23.16 0.63 3.09
C LEU A 181 22.19 -0.50 3.46
N ILE A 182 22.12 -1.51 2.58
CA ILE A 182 21.51 -2.82 2.89
C ILE A 182 22.27 -3.55 3.99
N GLY A 183 21.53 -4.35 4.77
CA GLY A 183 22.12 -5.26 5.76
C GLY A 183 21.31 -6.53 5.98
N GLY A 184 21.67 -7.27 7.02
CA GLY A 184 20.95 -8.47 7.46
C GLY A 184 19.81 -8.12 8.42
N GLN A 185 19.53 -9.00 9.36
CA GLN A 185 18.63 -8.69 10.48
C GLN A 185 19.15 -7.50 11.29
N TYR A 186 18.23 -6.68 11.78
CA TYR A 186 18.49 -5.60 12.72
C TYR A 186 18.22 -6.10 14.14
N THR A 187 18.98 -5.63 15.12
CA THR A 187 18.72 -5.91 16.54
C THR A 187 18.72 -4.61 17.34
N ASP A 188 17.55 -4.24 17.84
CA ASP A 188 17.41 -3.11 18.75
C ASP A 188 18.18 -3.36 20.05
N LEU A 189 18.93 -2.35 20.47
CA LEU A 189 19.71 -2.34 21.71
C LEU A 189 19.02 -1.52 22.82
N GLY A 190 17.85 -0.94 22.53
CA GLY A 190 16.99 -0.22 23.44
C GLY A 190 16.29 -1.10 24.48
N ASP A 191 15.44 -0.46 25.30
CA ASP A 191 14.58 -1.17 26.25
C ASP A 191 13.22 -1.41 25.57
N PRO A 192 12.84 -2.67 25.25
CA PRO A 192 11.63 -2.95 24.48
C PRO A 192 10.34 -2.63 25.24
N LEU A 193 10.43 -2.27 26.53
CA LEU A 193 9.29 -1.84 27.33
C LEU A 193 9.05 -0.33 27.32
N VAL A 194 9.86 0.44 26.57
CA VAL A 194 9.81 1.90 26.54
C VAL A 194 9.86 2.39 25.10
N ASP A 195 8.97 3.30 24.73
CA ASP A 195 9.00 3.94 23.41
C ASP A 195 10.31 4.72 23.21
N HIS A 196 10.96 4.52 22.07
CA HIS A 196 12.24 5.15 21.76
C HIS A 196 12.53 5.18 20.26
N GLN A 197 13.47 6.05 19.84
CA GLN A 197 13.99 6.09 18.49
C GLN A 197 14.92 4.91 18.23
N LEU A 198 14.76 4.25 17.09
CA LEU A 198 15.66 3.20 16.61
C LEU A 198 16.89 3.83 15.96
N VAL A 199 18.05 3.19 16.11
CA VAL A 199 19.34 3.74 15.65
C VAL A 199 20.14 2.72 14.87
N ASN A 200 20.85 3.17 13.84
CA ASN A 200 21.62 2.27 12.99
C ASN A 200 22.73 1.51 13.74
N ASN A 201 22.84 0.20 13.46
CA ASN A 201 23.92 -0.67 13.94
C ASN A 201 24.97 -0.93 12.86
N ASP A 202 26.22 -1.16 13.27
CA ASP A 202 27.32 -1.44 12.34
C ASP A 202 27.17 -2.83 11.71
N GLY A 203 26.92 -2.88 10.40
CA GLY A 203 26.83 -4.11 9.60
C GLY A 203 25.44 -4.77 9.58
N GLU A 204 24.42 -4.12 10.14
CA GLU A 204 23.01 -4.53 10.07
C GLU A 204 22.25 -3.65 9.07
N ALA A 205 20.99 -3.97 8.79
CA ALA A 205 20.16 -3.13 7.93
C ALA A 205 20.00 -1.74 8.57
N MET A 206 20.08 -0.69 7.74
CA MET A 206 19.79 0.66 8.21
C MET A 206 18.28 0.78 8.48
N VAL A 207 17.93 1.34 9.63
CA VAL A 207 16.54 1.61 10.02
C VAL A 207 16.22 3.11 9.95
N GLU A 208 17.25 3.96 10.00
CA GLU A 208 17.18 5.41 9.81
C GLU A 208 18.22 5.86 8.76
N TRP A 209 17.99 7.01 8.14
CA TRP A 209 18.93 7.61 7.19
C TRP A 209 18.94 9.13 7.34
N VAL A 210 20.14 9.69 7.29
CA VAL A 210 20.34 11.14 7.16
C VAL A 210 20.72 11.39 5.72
N SER A 211 20.00 12.27 5.02
CA SER A 211 20.31 12.60 3.63
C SER A 211 21.78 13.02 3.46
N LEU A 212 22.46 12.42 2.48
CA LEU A 212 23.85 12.72 2.10
C LEU A 212 23.99 13.04 0.60
N GLY A 213 22.86 13.10 -0.11
CA GLY A 213 22.80 13.05 -1.56
C GLY A 213 21.45 13.53 -2.08
N ALA A 214 20.91 12.83 -3.07
CA ALA A 214 19.66 13.22 -3.73
C ALA A 214 18.42 12.64 -3.03
N GLU A 215 18.58 11.60 -2.21
CA GLU A 215 17.46 11.01 -1.47
C GLU A 215 17.26 11.67 -0.10
N MET A 216 16.01 11.84 0.28
CA MET A 216 15.60 12.37 1.58
C MET A 216 15.93 11.43 2.74
N GLY A 217 16.06 11.99 3.93
CA GLY A 217 16.22 11.24 5.17
C GLY A 217 14.92 10.66 5.70
N PHE A 218 15.07 9.79 6.68
CA PHE A 218 13.97 9.25 7.48
C PHE A 218 14.48 8.78 8.83
N THR A 219 13.61 8.81 9.83
CA THR A 219 13.86 8.29 11.17
C THR A 219 12.90 7.16 11.48
N ALA A 220 13.30 6.24 12.36
CA ALA A 220 12.43 5.15 12.80
C ALA A 220 12.25 5.18 14.33
N HIS A 221 11.05 4.84 14.79
CA HIS A 221 10.69 4.75 16.20
C HIS A 221 10.00 3.43 16.50
N TYR A 222 10.22 2.94 17.71
CA TYR A 222 9.51 1.80 18.26
C TYR A 222 8.59 2.25 19.40
N TYR A 223 7.37 1.72 19.40
CA TYR A 223 6.36 1.92 20.43
C TYR A 223 5.96 0.58 21.05
N ASN A 224 5.99 0.52 22.38
CA ASN A 224 5.59 -0.69 23.09
C ASN A 224 4.06 -0.79 23.17
N THR A 225 3.46 -1.42 22.16
CA THR A 225 2.01 -1.68 22.11
C THR A 225 1.62 -3.07 22.63
N ARG A 226 2.57 -4.01 22.71
CA ARG A 226 2.29 -5.43 23.01
C ARG A 226 2.98 -6.00 24.27
N ASP A 227 3.75 -5.19 25.01
CA ASP A 227 4.54 -5.61 26.18
C ASP A 227 5.46 -6.83 25.89
N GLY A 228 5.95 -6.90 24.65
CA GLY A 228 6.73 -8.01 24.08
C GLY A 228 8.24 -7.88 24.25
N VAL A 229 9.00 -8.58 23.38
CA VAL A 229 10.46 -8.42 23.29
C VAL A 229 10.88 -7.32 22.33
N GLY A 230 9.94 -6.73 21.58
CA GLY A 230 10.20 -5.72 20.55
C GLY A 230 11.24 -6.22 19.53
N LEU A 231 11.92 -5.28 18.89
CA LEU A 231 12.92 -5.58 17.85
C LEU A 231 14.27 -6.16 18.39
N THR A 232 14.27 -6.84 19.54
CA THR A 232 15.51 -7.22 20.26
C THR A 232 16.02 -8.64 19.98
N ASP A 233 15.29 -9.46 19.23
CA ASP A 233 15.65 -10.85 18.95
C ASP A 233 16.04 -11.15 17.50
N GLY A 234 16.02 -10.14 16.64
CA GLY A 234 16.71 -10.14 15.36
C GLY A 234 15.74 -10.15 14.20
N ASP A 235 15.35 -8.96 13.78
CA ASP A 235 14.17 -8.73 12.97
C ASP A 235 14.53 -8.28 11.57
N TYR A 236 13.69 -8.65 10.61
CA TYR A 236 13.87 -8.19 9.24
C TYR A 236 13.20 -6.82 9.07
N VAL A 237 13.82 -5.81 9.68
CA VAL A 237 13.42 -4.40 9.55
C VAL A 237 14.54 -3.57 8.94
N GLY A 238 14.17 -2.50 8.23
CA GLY A 238 15.10 -1.59 7.60
C GLY A 238 15.33 -1.86 6.11
N ILE A 239 16.44 -1.34 5.60
CA ILE A 239 16.77 -1.37 4.16
C ILE A 239 17.09 -2.78 3.69
N THR A 240 16.37 -3.23 2.65
CA THR A 240 16.44 -4.59 2.13
C THR A 240 16.43 -4.61 0.61
N ASN A 241 17.08 -5.61 0.02
CA ASN A 241 16.98 -5.94 -1.40
C ASN A 241 16.36 -7.33 -1.62
N TYR A 242 15.62 -7.83 -0.62
CA TYR A 242 15.01 -9.16 -0.67
C TYR A 242 13.79 -9.18 -1.59
N THR A 243 13.99 -9.66 -2.82
CA THR A 243 12.93 -9.78 -3.83
C THR A 243 12.15 -11.09 -3.78
N GLY A 244 12.43 -11.96 -2.79
CA GLY A 244 11.77 -13.28 -2.71
C GLY A 244 10.27 -13.20 -2.44
N THR A 245 9.83 -12.16 -1.72
CA THR A 245 8.41 -11.89 -1.45
C THR A 245 7.80 -10.96 -2.51
N VAL A 246 8.45 -9.83 -2.76
CA VAL A 246 7.89 -8.73 -3.59
C VAL A 246 8.14 -8.89 -5.10
N GLY A 247 8.97 -9.85 -5.51
CA GLY A 247 9.37 -10.07 -6.91
C GLY A 247 10.39 -9.05 -7.45
N GLY A 248 10.17 -7.77 -7.16
CA GLY A 248 11.04 -6.63 -7.48
C GLY A 248 10.55 -5.36 -6.79
N PHE A 249 11.44 -4.39 -6.60
CA PHE A 249 11.11 -3.06 -6.07
C PHE A 249 10.66 -2.13 -7.23
N PRO A 250 9.60 -1.32 -7.05
CA PRO A 250 9.09 -0.37 -8.05
C PRO A 250 10.13 0.57 -8.63
N ASP A 251 11.02 1.13 -7.80
CA ASP A 251 12.20 1.88 -8.22
C ASP A 251 13.47 1.15 -7.75
N GLY A 252 14.54 1.25 -8.53
CA GLY A 252 15.82 0.67 -8.15
C GLY A 252 15.85 -0.85 -7.93
N ILE A 253 16.55 -1.28 -6.88
CA ILE A 253 16.82 -2.68 -6.52
C ILE A 253 16.65 -2.98 -5.03
N GLN A 254 16.37 -1.98 -4.19
CA GLN A 254 16.17 -2.12 -2.76
C GLN A 254 15.00 -1.23 -2.29
N GLY A 255 14.56 -1.43 -1.06
CA GLY A 255 13.45 -0.70 -0.45
C GLY A 255 13.51 -0.83 1.06
N TYR A 256 12.41 -0.52 1.75
CA TYR A 256 12.29 -0.66 3.20
C TYR A 256 11.38 -1.84 3.55
N GLN A 257 11.75 -2.62 4.57
CA GLN A 257 10.93 -3.70 5.11
C GLN A 257 10.61 -3.46 6.59
N MET A 258 9.40 -3.81 7.00
CA MET A 258 8.99 -3.96 8.39
C MET A 258 8.38 -5.34 8.59
N SER A 259 8.92 -6.13 9.51
CA SER A 259 8.49 -7.51 9.80
C SER A 259 8.93 -7.87 11.23
N ASP A 260 8.13 -8.68 11.93
CA ASP A 260 8.42 -9.15 13.29
C ASP A 260 8.66 -7.99 14.28
N CYS A 261 7.82 -6.95 14.25
CA CYS A 261 8.08 -5.75 15.05
C CYS A 261 7.88 -5.96 16.57
N ASP A 262 7.14 -7.00 16.95
CA ASP A 262 6.79 -7.34 18.34
C ASP A 262 6.19 -6.16 19.13
N GLY A 263 5.45 -5.32 18.40
CA GLY A 263 5.00 -3.99 18.77
C GLY A 263 4.83 -3.14 17.52
N MET A 264 4.74 -1.82 17.70
CA MET A 264 4.58 -0.89 16.58
C MET A 264 5.91 -0.24 16.22
N MET A 265 6.29 -0.34 14.95
CA MET A 265 7.41 0.40 14.35
C MET A 265 6.85 1.50 13.45
N GLU A 266 7.33 2.73 13.60
CA GLU A 266 6.98 3.88 12.76
C GLU A 266 8.21 4.41 12.04
N ILE A 267 8.09 4.71 10.75
CA ILE A 267 9.05 5.49 9.98
C ILE A 267 8.44 6.87 9.73
N THR A 268 9.22 7.90 10.01
CA THR A 268 8.89 9.30 9.69
C THR A 268 9.92 9.82 8.69
N PHE A 269 9.46 10.21 7.51
CA PHE A 269 10.31 10.81 6.48
C PHE A 269 10.63 12.28 6.80
N ASP A 270 11.67 12.81 6.17
CA ASP A 270 11.95 14.25 6.25
C ASP A 270 10.74 15.07 5.77
N THR A 271 10.58 16.26 6.35
CA THR A 271 9.46 17.15 6.01
C THR A 271 9.74 17.82 4.68
N ALA A 272 8.79 17.76 3.76
CA ALA A 272 8.83 18.50 2.51
C ALA A 272 8.00 19.77 2.63
N THR A 273 8.47 20.83 1.98
CA THR A 273 7.72 22.07 1.82
C THR A 273 7.45 22.38 0.34
N SER A 274 6.34 23.06 0.09
CA SER A 274 6.01 23.53 -1.26
C SER A 274 4.97 24.63 -1.22
N SER A 275 4.72 25.23 -2.39
CA SER A 275 3.66 26.22 -2.57
C SER A 275 2.83 25.90 -3.82
N GLY A 276 1.51 26.06 -3.72
CA GLY A 276 0.60 25.76 -4.82
C GLY A 276 0.09 24.31 -4.80
N ALA A 277 -0.08 23.72 -5.98
CA ALA A 277 -0.55 22.35 -6.12
C ALA A 277 0.62 21.36 -6.02
N TRP A 278 0.49 20.39 -5.13
CA TRP A 278 1.51 19.38 -4.87
C TRP A 278 0.89 18.17 -4.16
N ASN A 279 1.61 17.06 -4.11
CA ASN A 279 1.14 15.80 -3.58
C ASN A 279 2.27 14.98 -2.97
N VAL A 280 1.92 13.91 -2.27
CA VAL A 280 2.85 12.86 -1.85
C VAL A 280 2.32 11.50 -2.26
N SER A 281 3.21 10.63 -2.71
CA SER A 281 2.93 9.22 -2.99
C SER A 281 3.96 8.28 -2.38
N LEU A 282 3.56 7.04 -2.13
CA LEU A 282 4.47 5.92 -1.83
C LEU A 282 3.97 4.63 -2.50
N ASP A 283 4.90 3.75 -2.87
CA ASP A 283 4.57 2.39 -3.25
C ASP A 283 4.69 1.47 -2.04
N MET A 284 3.67 0.64 -1.82
CA MET A 284 3.60 -0.28 -0.68
C MET A 284 3.23 -1.69 -1.14
N PHE A 285 3.73 -2.69 -0.42
CA PHE A 285 3.39 -4.09 -0.60
C PHE A 285 3.09 -4.72 0.76
N LEU A 286 1.88 -5.24 0.93
CA LEU A 286 1.49 -6.07 2.08
C LEU A 286 1.62 -7.55 1.68
N GLN A 287 2.37 -8.35 2.43
CA GLN A 287 2.59 -9.75 2.12
C GLN A 287 1.34 -10.61 2.35
N ILE A 288 0.96 -11.50 1.42
CA ILE A 288 -0.11 -12.47 1.69
C ILE A 288 0.31 -13.46 2.78
N THR A 289 -0.21 -13.24 3.99
CA THR A 289 -0.05 -14.08 5.19
C THR A 289 -1.40 -14.29 5.85
N GLY A 290 -1.43 -14.91 7.03
CA GLY A 290 -2.65 -14.96 7.85
C GLY A 290 -2.55 -13.88 8.91
N TYR A 291 -2.85 -12.63 8.54
CA TYR A 291 -2.80 -11.49 9.47
C TYR A 291 -3.72 -11.72 10.67
N GLU A 292 -3.31 -11.27 11.84
CA GLU A 292 -4.10 -11.31 13.07
C GLU A 292 -5.04 -10.10 13.12
N SER A 293 -6.21 -10.26 13.77
CA SER A 293 -7.24 -9.21 13.83
C SER A 293 -6.82 -7.93 14.56
N ASP A 294 -5.72 -7.98 15.31
CA ASP A 294 -5.13 -6.86 16.04
C ASP A 294 -3.89 -6.27 15.36
N ASP A 295 -3.48 -6.79 14.20
CA ASP A 295 -2.42 -6.18 13.40
C ASP A 295 -2.91 -4.91 12.72
N ALA A 296 -2.01 -3.94 12.58
CA ALA A 296 -2.36 -2.64 12.02
C ALA A 296 -1.25 -2.09 11.11
N ILE A 297 -1.67 -1.57 9.95
CA ILE A 297 -0.86 -0.70 9.10
C ILE A 297 -1.53 0.67 9.06
N ILE A 298 -0.76 1.71 9.37
CA ILE A 298 -1.20 3.10 9.41
C ILE A 298 -0.25 3.91 8.53
N VAL A 299 -0.80 4.58 7.54
CA VAL A 299 -0.11 5.52 6.66
C VAL A 299 -0.82 6.85 6.74
N ASP A 300 -0.11 7.89 7.17
CA ASP A 300 -0.67 9.22 7.28
C ASP A 300 0.34 10.31 6.94
N VAL A 301 -0.17 11.50 6.66
CA VAL A 301 0.62 12.70 6.40
C VAL A 301 0.26 13.76 7.44
N LEU A 302 1.27 14.21 8.18
CA LEU A 302 1.17 15.36 9.07
C LEU A 302 1.41 16.63 8.25
N VAL A 303 0.42 17.52 8.19
CA VAL A 303 0.50 18.78 7.45
C VAL A 303 0.40 20.00 8.38
N ASP A 304 1.08 21.08 7.99
CA ASP A 304 1.14 22.38 8.71
C ASP A 304 1.39 22.24 10.22
N GLY A 305 2.22 21.27 10.60
CA GLY A 305 2.63 20.99 11.98
C GLY A 305 1.53 20.46 12.92
N GLY A 306 0.39 19.99 12.41
CA GLY A 306 -0.64 19.44 13.31
C GLY A 306 -1.90 18.79 12.72
N ALA A 307 -2.25 19.00 11.45
CA ALA A 307 -3.37 18.26 10.84
C ALA A 307 -2.88 16.92 10.31
N VAL A 308 -3.68 15.86 10.43
CA VAL A 308 -3.32 14.51 9.97
C VAL A 308 -4.27 14.10 8.87
N ILE A 309 -3.73 13.72 7.72
CA ILE A 309 -4.46 13.14 6.59
C ILE A 309 -4.12 11.65 6.56
N SER A 310 -5.12 10.78 6.77
CA SER A 310 -4.92 9.33 6.71
C SER A 310 -5.03 8.85 5.27
N LEU A 311 -4.05 8.06 4.81
CA LEU A 311 -4.02 7.41 3.49
C LEU A 311 -4.43 5.94 3.61
N LEU A 312 -4.02 5.27 4.69
CA LEU A 312 -4.44 3.92 5.05
C LEU A 312 -4.46 3.81 6.57
N ASP A 313 -5.51 3.21 7.14
CA ASP A 313 -5.58 2.89 8.56
C ASP A 313 -6.41 1.62 8.74
N SER A 314 -5.73 0.49 8.96
CA SER A 314 -6.40 -0.79 9.18
C SER A 314 -6.79 -1.02 10.65
N THR A 315 -6.68 -0.03 11.53
CA THR A 315 -6.95 -0.19 12.97
C THR A 315 -8.37 -0.71 13.21
N GLY A 316 -8.46 -1.91 13.77
CA GLY A 316 -9.74 -2.57 14.08
C GLY A 316 -10.40 -3.25 12.87
N GLN A 317 -9.67 -3.40 11.77
CA GLN A 317 -10.02 -4.20 10.60
C GLN A 317 -8.99 -5.32 10.43
N ASP A 318 -9.42 -6.47 9.91
CA ASP A 318 -8.49 -7.54 9.55
C ASP A 318 -7.87 -7.20 8.19
N ILE A 319 -6.54 -7.16 8.12
CA ILE A 319 -5.81 -6.87 6.87
C ILE A 319 -6.16 -7.89 5.78
N ASN A 320 -6.47 -9.14 6.16
CA ASN A 320 -6.89 -10.19 5.22
C ASN A 320 -8.16 -9.85 4.42
N ASP A 321 -8.96 -8.91 4.93
CA ASP A 321 -10.25 -8.52 4.35
C ASP A 321 -10.16 -7.21 3.53
N LEU A 322 -8.97 -6.62 3.39
CA LEU A 322 -8.77 -5.36 2.66
C LEU A 322 -8.57 -5.56 1.15
N GLY A 323 -8.11 -6.75 0.71
CA GLY A 323 -7.93 -7.07 -0.70
C GLY A 323 -6.77 -6.32 -1.39
N ILE A 324 -5.79 -5.86 -0.62
CA ILE A 324 -4.64 -5.07 -1.07
C ILE A 324 -3.31 -5.84 -0.95
N GLU A 325 -3.35 -7.11 -0.55
CA GLU A 325 -2.16 -7.91 -0.28
C GLU A 325 -1.63 -8.65 -1.52
N GLY A 326 -0.33 -8.86 -1.55
CA GLY A 326 0.36 -9.66 -2.57
C GLY A 326 0.69 -8.94 -3.87
N ALA A 327 0.40 -7.65 -3.95
CA ALA A 327 0.79 -6.79 -5.05
C ALA A 327 1.34 -5.45 -4.52
N TRP A 328 2.15 -4.80 -5.34
CA TRP A 328 2.49 -3.41 -5.11
C TRP A 328 1.30 -2.54 -5.47
N PHE A 329 0.96 -1.61 -4.60
CA PHE A 329 -0.02 -0.57 -4.84
C PHE A 329 0.54 0.79 -4.42
N ASN A 330 0.02 1.83 -5.04
CA ASN A 330 0.46 3.19 -4.80
C ASN A 330 -0.56 3.91 -3.91
N LEU A 331 -0.10 4.50 -2.82
CA LEU A 331 -0.88 5.47 -2.04
C LEU A 331 -0.46 6.87 -2.49
N LEU A 332 -1.42 7.76 -2.69
CA LEU A 332 -1.21 9.12 -3.18
C LEU A 332 -2.24 10.03 -2.53
N VAL A 333 -1.83 11.23 -2.16
CA VAL A 333 -2.75 12.24 -1.62
C VAL A 333 -2.42 13.63 -2.15
N ASP A 334 -3.46 14.39 -2.47
CA ASP A 334 -3.37 15.81 -2.79
C ASP A 334 -3.06 16.64 -1.54
N LEU A 335 -2.08 17.53 -1.66
CA LEU A 335 -1.65 18.44 -0.61
C LEU A 335 -1.95 19.91 -0.96
N ASP A 336 -2.75 20.18 -2.00
CA ASP A 336 -3.16 21.55 -2.35
C ASP A 336 -3.75 22.29 -1.15
N GLY A 337 -3.23 23.49 -0.92
CA GLY A 337 -3.59 24.34 0.21
C GLY A 337 -2.79 24.11 1.50
N TYR A 338 -1.91 23.13 1.56
CA TYR A 338 -0.91 22.97 2.64
C TYR A 338 0.46 23.47 2.20
N THR A 339 1.35 23.75 3.17
CA THR A 339 2.69 24.32 2.90
C THR A 339 3.84 23.44 3.38
N GLU A 340 3.57 22.54 4.31
CA GLU A 340 4.53 21.60 4.87
C GLU A 340 3.84 20.25 5.12
N ALA A 341 4.54 19.16 4.82
CA ALA A 341 4.00 17.80 4.91
C ALA A 341 5.09 16.79 5.34
N THR A 342 4.73 15.90 6.25
CA THR A 342 5.59 14.81 6.74
C THR A 342 4.84 13.49 6.62
N LEU A 343 5.32 12.58 5.77
CA LEU A 343 4.74 11.23 5.64
C LEU A 343 5.20 10.33 6.79
N ARG A 344 4.28 9.53 7.32
CA ARG A 344 4.55 8.51 8.34
C ARG A 344 3.94 7.17 7.93
N VAL A 345 4.68 6.10 8.19
CA VAL A 345 4.20 4.73 8.02
C VAL A 345 4.48 3.96 9.30
N ALA A 346 3.43 3.43 9.93
CA ALA A 346 3.52 2.64 11.14
C ALA A 346 2.92 1.25 10.94
N PHE A 347 3.65 0.23 11.39
CA PHE A 347 3.23 -1.17 11.33
C PHE A 347 3.29 -1.80 12.72
N ASP A 348 2.18 -2.37 13.17
CA ASP A 348 2.05 -3.07 14.46
C ASP A 348 1.71 -4.55 14.21
N SER A 349 2.65 -5.43 14.54
CA SER A 349 2.54 -6.89 14.38
C SER A 349 3.41 -7.61 15.42
N ASN A 350 3.11 -8.88 15.68
CA ASN A 350 3.84 -9.78 16.60
C ASN A 350 4.33 -11.08 15.94
N SER A 351 4.36 -11.11 14.60
CA SER A 351 4.50 -12.33 13.82
C SER A 351 5.61 -12.19 12.78
N GLY A 352 6.67 -13.00 12.93
CA GLY A 352 7.78 -13.04 11.98
C GLY A 352 7.47 -13.60 10.60
N SER A 353 6.19 -13.86 10.29
CA SER A 353 5.76 -14.20 8.92
C SER A 353 5.12 -13.03 8.19
N GLU A 354 4.63 -12.03 8.91
CA GLU A 354 4.01 -10.83 8.35
C GLU A 354 5.08 -9.80 8.01
N ALA A 355 4.94 -9.18 6.84
CA ALA A 355 5.87 -8.16 6.39
C ALA A 355 5.15 -7.13 5.53
N VAL A 356 5.58 -5.88 5.69
CA VAL A 356 5.25 -4.74 4.85
C VAL A 356 6.52 -4.25 4.18
N TYR A 357 6.42 -3.89 2.90
CA TYR A 357 7.51 -3.29 2.15
C TYR A 357 7.07 -1.94 1.60
N ILE A 358 8.00 -0.98 1.59
CA ILE A 358 7.78 0.37 1.08
C ILE A 358 8.90 0.69 0.09
N ASP A 359 8.53 1.40 -0.97
CA ASP A 359 9.45 1.93 -1.96
C ASP A 359 8.93 3.24 -2.57
N ASN A 360 9.77 3.94 -3.33
CA ASN A 360 9.41 5.05 -4.21
C ASN A 360 8.51 6.11 -3.55
N VAL A 361 9.01 6.70 -2.46
CA VAL A 361 8.32 7.78 -1.76
C VAL A 361 8.68 9.10 -2.42
N VAL A 362 7.68 9.86 -2.89
CA VAL A 362 7.87 11.07 -3.68
C VAL A 362 6.90 12.17 -3.24
N PHE A 363 7.43 13.32 -2.87
CA PHE A 363 6.71 14.59 -2.85
C PHE A 363 6.88 15.28 -4.21
N SER A 364 5.78 15.71 -4.82
CA SER A 364 5.81 16.27 -6.17
C SER A 364 4.90 17.49 -6.32
N SER A 365 5.36 18.50 -7.06
CA SER A 365 4.53 19.63 -7.51
C SER A 365 3.83 19.37 -8.86
N ASN A 366 3.98 18.16 -9.41
CA ASN A 366 3.18 17.77 -10.57
C ASN A 366 1.70 17.74 -10.19
N ALA A 367 0.85 18.31 -11.03
CA ALA A 367 -0.59 18.23 -10.82
C ALA A 367 -1.02 16.76 -10.82
N ILE A 368 -1.87 16.41 -9.85
CA ILE A 368 -2.65 15.19 -9.93
C ILE A 368 -3.63 15.38 -11.09
N GLU A 369 -3.59 14.48 -12.07
CA GLU A 369 -4.65 14.42 -13.08
C GLU A 369 -5.83 13.69 -12.45
N ASP A 370 -6.98 14.36 -12.41
CA ASP A 370 -8.28 13.82 -12.01
C ASP A 370 -9.26 14.27 -13.11
N THR A 371 -9.44 13.38 -14.09
CA THR A 371 -10.13 13.68 -15.34
C THR A 371 -11.63 13.92 -15.12
N ASP A 372 -12.23 13.27 -14.14
CA ASP A 372 -13.67 13.29 -13.93
C ASP A 372 -14.12 14.12 -12.71
N GLY A 373 -13.17 14.52 -11.85
CA GLY A 373 -13.33 15.48 -10.77
C GLY A 373 -13.99 14.90 -9.52
N ASP A 374 -13.84 13.60 -9.29
CA ASP A 374 -14.45 12.89 -8.17
C ASP A 374 -13.59 12.86 -6.90
N GLY A 375 -12.33 13.29 -7.01
CA GLY A 375 -11.35 13.35 -5.93
C GLY A 375 -10.39 12.16 -5.87
N ILE A 376 -10.47 11.21 -6.82
CA ILE A 376 -9.52 10.12 -6.99
C ILE A 376 -8.60 10.44 -8.19
N PRO A 377 -7.27 10.35 -8.03
CA PRO A 377 -6.32 10.52 -9.13
C PRO A 377 -6.56 9.53 -10.28
N ASP A 378 -6.41 9.94 -11.55
CA ASP A 378 -6.51 9.09 -12.75
C ASP A 378 -5.65 7.81 -12.68
N SER A 379 -4.54 7.84 -11.94
CA SER A 379 -3.65 6.68 -11.74
C SER A 379 -4.18 5.66 -10.73
N GLN A 380 -5.11 6.08 -9.86
CA GLN A 380 -5.78 5.28 -8.84
C GLN A 380 -7.27 5.05 -9.17
N ASP A 381 -7.79 5.78 -10.15
CA ASP A 381 -9.17 5.72 -10.57
C ASP A 381 -9.43 4.50 -11.46
N ASN A 382 -10.31 3.62 -10.98
CA ASN A 382 -10.79 2.45 -11.71
C ASN A 382 -11.94 2.79 -12.67
N CYS A 383 -12.33 4.06 -12.79
CA CYS A 383 -13.36 4.53 -13.69
C CYS A 383 -12.92 5.81 -14.42
N TYR A 384 -13.70 6.24 -15.40
CA TYR A 384 -13.55 7.53 -16.09
C TYR A 384 -14.78 8.43 -15.82
N LEU A 385 -15.67 7.96 -14.96
CA LEU A 385 -16.90 8.60 -14.54
C LEU A 385 -16.89 8.68 -13.01
N PRO A 386 -17.37 9.78 -12.41
CA PRO A 386 -17.17 10.02 -10.99
C PRO A 386 -17.69 8.88 -10.11
N ASN A 387 -16.79 8.21 -9.39
CA ASN A 387 -17.07 7.14 -8.44
C ASN A 387 -16.10 7.19 -7.23
N PRO A 388 -16.22 8.18 -6.32
CA PRO A 388 -15.26 8.38 -5.23
C PRO A 388 -15.08 7.19 -4.27
N GLY A 389 -16.00 6.23 -4.31
CA GLY A 389 -15.95 4.99 -3.52
C GLY A 389 -15.16 3.85 -4.18
N GLN A 390 -14.73 4.00 -5.43
CA GLN A 390 -13.89 3.05 -6.19
C GLN A 390 -14.38 1.59 -6.10
N LEU A 391 -15.70 1.38 -5.97
CA LEU A 391 -16.29 0.05 -5.86
C LEU A 391 -16.06 -0.72 -7.17
N ASP A 392 -15.55 -1.95 -7.06
CA ASP A 392 -15.36 -2.92 -8.14
C ASP A 392 -15.70 -4.31 -7.60
N CYS A 393 -16.98 -4.64 -7.68
CA CYS A 393 -17.51 -5.81 -6.99
C CYS A 393 -17.28 -7.13 -7.76
N ASN A 394 -17.00 -7.07 -9.07
CA ASN A 394 -16.62 -8.23 -9.87
C ASN A 394 -15.09 -8.40 -10.01
N SER A 395 -14.32 -7.46 -9.42
CA SER A 395 -12.86 -7.46 -9.31
C SER A 395 -12.14 -7.54 -10.65
N ASN A 396 -12.67 -6.85 -11.68
CA ASN A 396 -12.08 -6.82 -13.02
C ASN A 396 -11.16 -5.61 -13.27
N ALA A 397 -10.98 -4.76 -12.24
CA ALA A 397 -10.27 -3.48 -12.22
C ALA A 397 -10.96 -2.32 -12.97
N ILE A 398 -12.26 -2.45 -13.27
CA ILE A 398 -13.13 -1.40 -13.78
C ILE A 398 -14.20 -1.17 -12.71
N GLY A 399 -14.38 0.08 -12.30
CA GLY A 399 -15.36 0.43 -11.27
C GLY A 399 -16.79 0.15 -11.71
N ASP A 400 -17.64 -0.20 -10.76
CA ASP A 400 -19.06 -0.54 -10.92
C ASP A 400 -19.81 0.46 -11.81
N VAL A 401 -19.58 1.75 -11.59
CA VAL A 401 -20.18 2.86 -12.35
C VAL A 401 -19.82 2.78 -13.84
N CYS A 402 -18.57 2.47 -14.16
CA CYS A 402 -18.09 2.33 -15.53
C CYS A 402 -18.58 1.04 -16.17
N ASP A 403 -18.62 -0.05 -15.41
CA ASP A 403 -19.13 -1.33 -15.89
C ASP A 403 -20.62 -1.23 -16.29
N ILE A 404 -21.44 -0.54 -15.50
CA ILE A 404 -22.85 -0.25 -15.84
C ILE A 404 -22.92 0.66 -17.08
N ALA A 405 -22.13 1.75 -17.11
CA ALA A 405 -22.16 2.73 -18.21
C ALA A 405 -21.73 2.12 -19.55
N ASP A 406 -20.73 1.24 -19.54
CA ASP A 406 -20.20 0.55 -20.71
C ASP A 406 -21.01 -0.70 -21.08
N GLY A 407 -21.97 -1.09 -20.22
CA GLY A 407 -22.84 -2.24 -20.39
C GLY A 407 -22.11 -3.58 -20.25
N MET A 408 -21.03 -3.60 -19.46
CA MET A 408 -20.34 -4.81 -19.01
C MET A 408 -21.10 -5.48 -17.87
N SER A 409 -21.75 -4.68 -17.02
CA SER A 409 -22.66 -5.13 -15.97
C SER A 409 -24.10 -4.67 -16.21
N PHE A 410 -25.06 -5.40 -15.64
CA PHE A 410 -26.47 -5.02 -15.67
C PHE A 410 -26.84 -4.30 -14.38
N ASP A 411 -27.77 -3.34 -14.48
CA ASP A 411 -28.39 -2.67 -13.34
C ASP A 411 -29.90 -2.59 -13.65
N CYS A 412 -30.64 -3.56 -13.13
CA CYS A 412 -32.05 -3.75 -13.43
C CYS A 412 -32.97 -2.85 -12.60
N ASN A 413 -32.57 -2.43 -11.40
CA ASN A 413 -33.34 -1.56 -10.49
C ASN A 413 -32.92 -0.07 -10.56
N MET A 414 -31.88 0.26 -11.32
CA MET A 414 -31.31 1.61 -11.52
C MET A 414 -30.83 2.24 -10.21
N ASN A 415 -30.21 1.46 -9.33
CA ASN A 415 -29.69 1.94 -8.06
C ASN A 415 -28.17 2.25 -8.10
N ASP A 416 -27.55 2.18 -9.29
CA ASP A 416 -26.12 2.39 -9.54
C ASP A 416 -25.21 1.30 -8.90
N ILE A 417 -25.77 0.12 -8.56
CA ILE A 417 -25.05 -1.07 -8.09
C ILE A 417 -25.24 -2.19 -9.13
N PRO A 418 -24.17 -2.86 -9.60
CA PRO A 418 -24.27 -3.98 -10.52
C PRO A 418 -25.12 -5.14 -9.95
N ASP A 419 -25.95 -5.73 -10.80
CA ASP A 419 -26.84 -6.86 -10.48
C ASP A 419 -26.07 -8.03 -9.83
N GLU A 420 -24.87 -8.36 -10.33
CA GLU A 420 -24.02 -9.42 -9.76
C GLU A 420 -23.54 -9.16 -8.32
N CYS A 421 -23.77 -7.96 -7.79
CA CYS A 421 -23.30 -7.47 -6.50
C CYS A 421 -24.45 -7.21 -5.52
N GLU A 422 -25.66 -7.51 -5.97
CA GLU A 422 -26.86 -7.54 -5.15
C GLU A 422 -27.19 -8.96 -4.70
N ALA A 423 -28.12 -9.07 -3.74
CA ALA A 423 -28.59 -10.37 -3.28
C ALA A 423 -29.35 -11.09 -4.42
N ASP A 424 -28.84 -12.25 -4.82
CA ASP A 424 -29.48 -13.19 -5.73
C ASP A 424 -29.56 -14.55 -5.04
N CYS A 425 -30.62 -14.72 -4.25
CA CYS A 425 -30.79 -15.89 -3.41
C CYS A 425 -31.13 -17.17 -4.21
N ASN A 426 -31.72 -17.02 -5.41
CA ASN A 426 -32.07 -18.13 -6.28
C ASN A 426 -30.95 -18.47 -7.29
N THR A 427 -29.87 -17.67 -7.29
CA THR A 427 -28.65 -17.82 -8.09
C THR A 427 -28.87 -17.83 -9.60
N ASN A 428 -29.92 -17.14 -10.08
CA ASN A 428 -30.29 -17.11 -11.49
C ASN A 428 -29.56 -16.01 -12.29
N GLY A 429 -28.80 -15.14 -11.61
CA GLY A 429 -28.09 -13.99 -12.15
C GLY A 429 -28.95 -12.71 -12.26
N VAL A 430 -30.08 -12.66 -11.55
CA VAL A 430 -30.96 -11.49 -11.43
C VAL A 430 -31.19 -11.24 -9.94
N PRO A 431 -30.96 -10.00 -9.45
CA PRO A 431 -31.20 -9.63 -8.06
C PRO A 431 -32.64 -9.88 -7.63
N ASP A 432 -32.82 -10.20 -6.35
CA ASP A 432 -34.11 -10.52 -5.75
C ASP A 432 -35.14 -9.40 -5.98
N GLU A 433 -34.71 -8.15 -5.81
CA GLU A 433 -35.56 -6.97 -6.03
C GLU A 433 -36.06 -6.88 -7.47
N CYS A 434 -35.23 -7.26 -8.45
CA CYS A 434 -35.58 -7.24 -9.86
C CYS A 434 -36.47 -8.40 -10.26
N ASP A 435 -36.25 -9.58 -9.68
CA ASP A 435 -37.14 -10.71 -9.81
C ASP A 435 -38.54 -10.37 -9.26
N ILE A 436 -38.62 -9.77 -8.06
CA ILE A 436 -39.88 -9.32 -7.43
C ILE A 436 -40.54 -8.21 -8.24
N ALA A 437 -39.77 -7.25 -8.77
CA ALA A 437 -40.31 -6.19 -9.62
C ALA A 437 -40.93 -6.74 -10.92
N ASN A 438 -40.35 -7.81 -11.49
CA ASN A 438 -40.85 -8.47 -12.69
C ASN A 438 -42.05 -9.38 -12.41
N ASP A 439 -42.05 -10.10 -11.29
CA ASP A 439 -43.16 -10.93 -10.85
C ASP A 439 -43.42 -10.79 -9.33
N PRO A 440 -44.25 -9.82 -8.90
CA PRO A 440 -44.55 -9.62 -7.48
C PRO A 440 -45.29 -10.80 -6.82
N SER A 441 -45.64 -11.86 -7.56
CA SER A 441 -46.26 -13.06 -6.99
C SER A 441 -45.27 -14.04 -6.39
N ILE A 442 -43.97 -13.83 -6.61
CA ILE A 442 -42.88 -14.62 -6.03
C ILE A 442 -42.41 -14.08 -4.67
N ASP A 443 -42.94 -12.95 -4.21
CA ASP A 443 -42.80 -12.43 -2.83
C ASP A 443 -44.23 -12.27 -2.27
N ALA A 444 -44.82 -13.41 -1.89
CA ALA A 444 -46.22 -13.47 -1.52
C ALA A 444 -46.52 -12.73 -0.21
N ASP A 445 -45.53 -12.64 0.69
CA ASP A 445 -45.67 -12.04 2.02
C ASP A 445 -45.20 -10.56 2.09
N ASN A 446 -44.58 -10.05 1.02
CA ASN A 446 -44.03 -8.70 0.84
C ASN A 446 -42.93 -8.35 1.86
N ASN A 447 -42.08 -9.33 2.20
CA ASN A 447 -40.94 -9.10 3.08
C ASN A 447 -39.64 -8.72 2.35
N GLY A 448 -39.66 -8.74 1.00
CA GLY A 448 -38.52 -8.36 0.16
C GLY A 448 -37.53 -9.50 -0.12
N ILE A 449 -37.89 -10.74 0.23
CA ILE A 449 -37.18 -11.97 -0.12
C ILE A 449 -38.13 -12.79 -1.01
N ILE A 450 -37.61 -13.41 -2.06
CA ILE A 450 -38.41 -14.28 -2.93
C ILE A 450 -38.81 -15.55 -2.14
N ASP A 451 -40.07 -16.00 -2.24
CA ASP A 451 -40.61 -17.22 -1.61
C ASP A 451 -39.72 -18.46 -1.84
N ASP A 452 -39.18 -18.63 -3.06
CA ASP A 452 -38.24 -19.72 -3.41
C ASP A 452 -36.90 -19.63 -2.66
N CYS A 453 -36.57 -18.47 -2.12
CA CYS A 453 -35.39 -18.19 -1.31
C CYS A 453 -35.65 -18.09 0.19
N GLU A 454 -36.90 -17.95 0.58
CA GLU A 454 -37.35 -18.23 1.93
C GLU A 454 -37.25 -19.72 2.26
N VAL A 455 -36.98 -20.55 1.26
CA VAL A 455 -36.52 -21.94 1.43
C VAL A 455 -35.06 -21.97 1.91
N ALA A 456 -34.80 -21.32 3.04
CA ALA A 456 -33.79 -21.84 3.94
C ALA A 456 -34.38 -23.09 4.60
N ASN A 457 -33.82 -24.25 4.24
CA ASN A 457 -34.08 -25.56 4.85
C ASN A 457 -34.63 -25.49 6.29
N GLY A 458 -35.72 -26.22 6.56
CA GLY A 458 -36.17 -26.49 7.91
C GLY A 458 -37.16 -25.50 8.52
N PHE A 459 -38.36 -25.38 7.91
CA PHE A 459 -39.54 -24.87 8.61
C PHE A 459 -39.99 -25.75 9.78
N LEU A 460 -39.30 -26.87 10.00
CA LEU A 460 -39.43 -27.76 11.14
C LEU A 460 -38.07 -27.88 11.81
N VAL A 461 -38.02 -27.76 13.15
CA VAL A 461 -36.78 -27.84 13.93
C VAL A 461 -36.96 -28.78 15.12
N ILE A 462 -35.91 -29.53 15.50
CA ILE A 462 -35.91 -30.35 16.71
C ILE A 462 -35.72 -29.42 17.91
N THR A 463 -36.68 -29.41 18.83
CA THR A 463 -36.65 -28.53 20.01
C THR A 463 -36.49 -29.27 21.34
N GLY A 464 -36.60 -30.59 21.33
CA GLY A 464 -36.23 -31.43 22.47
C GLY A 464 -36.17 -32.90 22.10
N VAL A 465 -35.36 -33.65 22.85
CA VAL A 465 -35.28 -35.12 22.81
C VAL A 465 -35.35 -35.62 24.24
N TYR A 466 -36.07 -36.71 24.48
CA TYR A 466 -36.30 -37.25 25.82
C TYR A 466 -36.19 -38.78 25.82
N ASP A 467 -35.65 -39.31 26.91
CA ASP A 467 -35.56 -40.74 27.22
C ASP A 467 -36.00 -40.91 28.67
N ALA A 468 -37.27 -41.20 28.92
CA ALA A 468 -37.79 -41.31 30.28
C ALA A 468 -37.71 -42.75 30.81
N GLN A 469 -37.58 -42.88 32.13
CA GLN A 469 -37.55 -44.19 32.80
C GLN A 469 -38.64 -44.25 33.87
N LEU A 470 -39.63 -45.13 33.68
CA LEU A 470 -40.66 -45.38 34.67
C LEU A 470 -40.12 -46.24 35.81
N THR A 471 -40.79 -46.23 36.96
CA THR A 471 -40.38 -47.10 38.09
C THR A 471 -40.62 -48.59 37.80
N THR A 472 -41.38 -48.90 36.76
CA THR A 472 -41.77 -50.25 36.35
C THR A 472 -41.04 -50.78 35.11
N GLY A 473 -40.21 -49.97 34.44
CA GLY A 473 -39.58 -50.31 33.17
C GLY A 473 -39.26 -49.05 32.35
N ALA A 474 -38.85 -49.23 31.10
CA ALA A 474 -38.65 -48.09 30.18
C ALA A 474 -39.89 -47.19 30.15
N GLY A 475 -39.69 -45.89 30.06
CA GLY A 475 -40.74 -44.91 29.81
C GLY A 475 -40.74 -44.43 28.37
N PRO A 476 -41.53 -43.38 28.07
CA PRO A 476 -41.61 -42.86 26.72
C PRO A 476 -40.30 -42.21 26.30
N LYS A 477 -39.99 -42.38 25.02
CA LYS A 477 -38.83 -41.81 24.37
C LYS A 477 -39.25 -41.12 23.09
N GLY A 478 -38.46 -40.14 22.65
CA GLY A 478 -38.67 -39.49 21.37
C GLY A 478 -38.33 -38.01 21.36
N ALA A 479 -38.99 -37.26 20.48
CA ALA A 479 -38.61 -35.89 20.15
C ALA A 479 -39.82 -34.93 20.12
N GLU A 480 -39.54 -33.67 20.46
CA GLU A 480 -40.43 -32.54 20.30
C GLU A 480 -39.92 -31.67 19.16
N LEU A 481 -40.74 -31.47 18.14
CA LEU A 481 -40.45 -30.62 16.98
C LEU A 481 -41.28 -29.34 17.06
N TYR A 482 -40.79 -28.27 16.43
CA TYR A 482 -41.49 -26.99 16.34
C TYR A 482 -41.52 -26.48 14.91
N VAL A 483 -42.69 -25.97 14.51
CA VAL A 483 -42.94 -25.43 13.17
C VAL A 483 -42.62 -23.93 13.14
N LEU A 484 -41.53 -23.55 12.47
CA LEU A 484 -41.03 -22.18 12.36
C LEU A 484 -41.89 -21.32 11.43
N SER A 485 -42.34 -21.89 10.31
CA SER A 485 -43.21 -21.23 9.30
C SER A 485 -44.35 -22.18 8.89
N ASP A 486 -45.42 -21.67 8.29
CA ASP A 486 -46.54 -22.50 7.83
C ASP A 486 -46.03 -23.57 6.83
N ILE A 487 -46.31 -24.84 7.12
CA ILE A 487 -45.93 -25.98 6.26
C ILE A 487 -47.18 -26.46 5.53
N ASP A 488 -47.19 -26.34 4.20
CA ASP A 488 -48.32 -26.77 3.36
C ASP A 488 -48.48 -28.30 3.28
N ASP A 489 -47.36 -29.03 3.22
CA ASP A 489 -47.31 -30.48 3.13
C ASP A 489 -46.22 -31.05 4.05
N LEU A 490 -46.62 -31.51 5.24
CA LEU A 490 -45.69 -32.10 6.21
C LEU A 490 -45.04 -33.41 5.70
N SER A 491 -45.56 -34.05 4.64
CA SER A 491 -44.95 -35.28 4.11
C SER A 491 -43.63 -35.07 3.39
N LEU A 492 -43.21 -33.83 3.18
CA LEU A 492 -41.86 -33.49 2.76
C LEU A 492 -40.83 -33.75 3.88
N TYR A 493 -41.28 -33.79 5.14
CA TYR A 493 -40.42 -33.96 6.29
C TYR A 493 -40.40 -35.41 6.78
N GLY A 494 -39.29 -35.77 7.42
CA GLY A 494 -39.16 -37.02 8.14
C GLY A 494 -38.16 -36.97 9.27
N ILE A 495 -38.06 -38.04 10.05
CA ILE A 495 -37.16 -38.14 11.20
C ILE A 495 -36.52 -39.52 11.26
N GLY A 496 -35.28 -39.59 11.72
CA GLY A 496 -34.51 -40.82 11.91
C GLY A 496 -33.66 -40.76 13.18
N GLY A 497 -33.40 -41.92 13.77
CA GLY A 497 -32.40 -42.07 14.83
C GLY A 497 -31.10 -42.65 14.28
N ALA A 498 -29.96 -42.06 14.62
CA ALA A 498 -28.64 -42.63 14.35
C ALA A 498 -28.18 -43.41 15.59
N ASN A 499 -28.55 -44.69 15.65
CA ASN A 499 -28.37 -45.47 16.86
C ASN A 499 -26.89 -45.86 17.10
N ASN A 500 -26.40 -45.63 18.32
CA ASN A 500 -25.10 -46.07 18.81
C ASN A 500 -23.89 -45.64 17.93
N GLY A 501 -23.97 -44.45 17.30
CA GLY A 501 -22.85 -43.87 16.54
C GLY A 501 -22.50 -44.56 15.22
N GLY A 502 -23.48 -45.20 14.58
CA GLY A 502 -23.30 -45.91 13.30
C GLY A 502 -23.17 -45.02 12.05
N GLY A 503 -23.38 -43.71 12.19
CA GLY A 503 -23.69 -42.80 11.09
C GLY A 503 -25.21 -42.75 10.83
N SER A 504 -25.62 -41.93 9.86
CA SER A 504 -27.03 -41.81 9.47
C SER A 504 -27.57 -43.14 8.93
N ASP A 505 -28.70 -43.59 9.48
CA ASP A 505 -29.51 -44.69 8.93
C ASP A 505 -30.57 -44.19 7.93
N GLY A 506 -30.55 -42.87 7.64
CA GLY A 506 -31.48 -42.17 6.76
C GLY A 506 -32.83 -41.85 7.40
N GLU A 507 -33.75 -41.34 6.60
CA GLU A 507 -35.12 -41.07 7.04
C GLU A 507 -35.86 -42.37 7.38
N GLU A 508 -36.25 -42.54 8.65
CA GLU A 508 -36.91 -43.76 9.13
C GLU A 508 -38.43 -43.61 9.25
N PHE A 509 -38.91 -42.37 9.38
CA PHE A 509 -40.32 -42.02 9.45
C PHE A 509 -40.61 -40.75 8.65
N THR A 510 -41.41 -40.88 7.60
CA THR A 510 -42.00 -39.76 6.85
C THR A 510 -43.32 -39.34 7.48
N PHE A 511 -43.52 -38.04 7.71
CA PHE A 511 -44.77 -37.51 8.23
C PHE A 511 -45.92 -37.61 7.19
N PRO A 512 -47.21 -37.54 7.59
CA PRO A 512 -48.32 -37.59 6.66
C PRO A 512 -48.54 -36.27 5.91
N ALA A 513 -49.13 -36.34 4.72
CA ALA A 513 -49.41 -35.16 3.90
C ALA A 513 -50.56 -34.32 4.47
N ILE A 514 -50.20 -33.36 5.31
CA ILE A 514 -51.11 -32.42 5.99
C ILE A 514 -50.47 -31.03 6.09
N THR A 515 -51.30 -30.00 6.14
CA THR A 515 -50.86 -28.63 6.43
C THR A 515 -50.74 -28.43 7.94
N VAL A 516 -49.66 -27.78 8.39
CA VAL A 516 -49.41 -27.43 9.80
C VAL A 516 -48.98 -25.96 9.90
N LEU A 517 -49.55 -25.23 10.85
CA LEU A 517 -49.28 -23.79 11.01
C LEU A 517 -48.02 -23.52 11.86
N ALA A 518 -47.37 -22.39 11.58
CA ALA A 518 -46.29 -21.82 12.39
C ALA A 518 -46.70 -21.74 13.88
N GLY A 519 -45.76 -22.05 14.77
CA GLY A 519 -46.00 -22.09 16.21
C GLY A 519 -46.55 -23.40 16.75
N THR A 520 -46.76 -24.40 15.90
CA THR A 520 -47.21 -25.73 16.32
C THR A 520 -46.06 -26.57 16.86
N TYR A 521 -46.28 -27.24 17.99
CA TYR A 521 -45.41 -28.31 18.48
C TYR A 521 -45.92 -29.67 18.01
N ILE A 522 -45.01 -30.53 17.57
CA ILE A 522 -45.29 -31.90 17.16
C ILE A 522 -44.49 -32.84 18.06
N TYR A 523 -45.17 -33.81 18.68
CA TYR A 523 -44.55 -34.82 19.53
C TYR A 523 -44.54 -36.18 18.83
N ILE A 524 -43.35 -36.77 18.70
CA ILE A 524 -43.17 -38.13 18.19
C ILE A 524 -42.54 -39.02 19.26
N THR A 525 -43.11 -40.20 19.46
CA THR A 525 -42.66 -41.12 20.52
C THR A 525 -42.54 -42.57 20.04
N ASP A 526 -41.84 -43.42 20.79
CA ASP A 526 -41.76 -44.86 20.55
C ASP A 526 -43.00 -45.62 21.09
N ASP A 527 -43.59 -45.15 22.19
CA ASP A 527 -44.78 -45.73 22.83
C ASP A 527 -45.81 -44.66 23.24
N GLU A 528 -46.92 -44.57 22.50
CA GLU A 528 -48.00 -43.61 22.76
C GLU A 528 -48.70 -43.82 24.12
N VAL A 529 -48.76 -45.07 24.62
CA VAL A 529 -49.43 -45.39 25.88
C VAL A 529 -48.63 -44.88 27.05
N ASP A 530 -47.32 -45.13 27.04
CA ASP A 530 -46.40 -44.65 28.07
C ASP A 530 -46.25 -43.13 27.98
N PHE A 531 -46.21 -42.54 26.78
CA PHE A 531 -46.20 -41.08 26.58
C PHE A 531 -47.44 -40.41 27.18
N GLN A 532 -48.63 -40.90 26.82
CA GLN A 532 -49.90 -40.38 27.32
C GLN A 532 -50.01 -40.50 28.85
N SER A 533 -49.49 -41.59 29.42
CA SER A 533 -49.46 -41.79 30.87
C SER A 533 -48.48 -40.83 31.57
N PHE A 534 -47.30 -40.62 30.99
CA PHE A 534 -46.22 -39.84 31.58
C PHE A 534 -46.43 -38.33 31.47
N PHE A 535 -46.80 -37.83 30.28
CA PHE A 535 -46.97 -36.40 29.99
C PHE A 535 -48.41 -35.91 30.18
N GLY A 536 -49.41 -36.80 30.13
CA GLY A 536 -50.81 -36.47 30.35
C GLY A 536 -51.56 -35.94 29.11
N PHE A 537 -50.94 -35.98 27.93
CA PHE A 537 -51.55 -35.67 26.64
C PHE A 537 -51.06 -36.66 25.57
N ALA A 538 -51.75 -36.76 24.43
CA ALA A 538 -51.39 -37.71 23.37
C ALA A 538 -50.21 -37.18 22.56
N ALA A 539 -49.29 -38.05 22.17
CA ALA A 539 -48.31 -37.71 21.13
C ALA A 539 -49.02 -37.59 19.78
N ASP A 540 -48.47 -36.79 18.87
CA ASP A 540 -49.02 -36.64 17.52
C ASP A 540 -48.71 -37.87 16.66
N TYR A 541 -47.52 -38.46 16.86
CA TYR A 541 -47.04 -39.60 16.09
C TYR A 541 -46.34 -40.64 16.97
N GLN A 542 -46.41 -41.90 16.53
CA GLN A 542 -45.62 -43.00 17.10
C GLN A 542 -44.75 -43.62 16.01
N SER A 543 -43.44 -43.75 16.27
CA SER A 543 -42.48 -44.36 15.34
C SER A 543 -41.40 -45.14 16.06
N GLY A 544 -40.98 -46.25 15.45
CA GLY A 544 -39.82 -47.03 15.89
C GLY A 544 -38.49 -46.25 15.78
N ALA A 545 -38.43 -45.20 14.95
CA ALA A 545 -37.27 -44.31 14.83
C ALA A 545 -36.87 -43.69 16.17
N MET A 546 -37.85 -43.50 17.07
CA MET A 546 -37.64 -42.95 18.41
C MET A 546 -37.28 -44.01 19.46
N SER A 547 -36.94 -45.24 19.05
CA SER A 547 -36.49 -46.32 19.97
C SER A 547 -35.04 -46.10 20.44
N ILE A 548 -34.76 -44.90 20.90
CA ILE A 548 -33.46 -44.44 21.39
C ILE A 548 -33.19 -44.93 22.82
N ASN A 549 -31.95 -44.81 23.29
CA ASN A 549 -31.55 -45.22 24.64
C ASN A 549 -30.69 -44.18 25.37
N GLY A 550 -30.89 -42.91 25.04
CA GLY A 550 -30.33 -41.80 25.81
C GLY A 550 -28.93 -41.35 25.40
N ASP A 551 -28.36 -41.99 24.38
CA ASP A 551 -27.04 -41.71 23.84
C ASP A 551 -27.03 -41.72 22.30
N ASP A 552 -28.22 -41.74 21.68
CA ASP A 552 -28.38 -41.75 20.24
C ASP A 552 -28.61 -40.34 19.69
N ALA A 553 -28.12 -40.10 18.48
CA ALA A 553 -28.37 -38.88 17.73
C ALA A 553 -29.72 -38.97 16.99
N ILE A 554 -30.35 -37.82 16.72
CA ILE A 554 -31.60 -37.67 15.98
C ILE A 554 -31.36 -36.77 14.78
N GLU A 555 -31.87 -37.17 13.62
CA GLU A 555 -31.80 -36.41 12.37
C GLU A 555 -33.22 -36.07 11.92
N LEU A 556 -33.42 -34.81 11.51
CA LEU A 556 -34.63 -34.33 10.85
C LEU A 556 -34.34 -34.12 9.37
N PHE A 557 -35.27 -34.55 8.53
CA PHE A 557 -35.15 -34.57 7.08
C PHE A 557 -36.20 -33.69 6.41
N GLU A 558 -35.86 -33.14 5.26
CA GLU A 558 -36.75 -32.48 4.29
C GLU A 558 -36.37 -32.94 2.88
N ASP A 559 -37.31 -33.51 2.13
CA ASP A 559 -37.08 -34.14 0.82
C ASP A 559 -35.91 -35.15 0.80
N GLY A 560 -35.69 -35.81 1.94
CA GLY A 560 -34.62 -36.79 2.15
C GLY A 560 -33.23 -36.20 2.44
N PHE A 561 -33.10 -34.89 2.59
CA PHE A 561 -31.87 -34.22 3.06
C PHE A 561 -31.96 -33.88 4.54
N VAL A 562 -30.85 -34.01 5.28
CA VAL A 562 -30.80 -33.67 6.71
C VAL A 562 -30.82 -32.14 6.88
N ILE A 563 -31.80 -31.64 7.61
CA ILE A 563 -32.01 -30.21 7.89
C ILE A 563 -31.73 -29.84 9.35
N ASP A 564 -31.76 -30.81 10.27
CA ASP A 564 -31.42 -30.59 11.67
C ASP A 564 -30.89 -31.87 12.30
N THR A 565 -29.93 -31.73 13.22
CA THR A 565 -29.32 -32.87 13.92
C THR A 565 -29.12 -32.56 15.40
N PHE A 566 -29.55 -33.48 16.26
CA PHE A 566 -29.15 -33.53 17.66
C PHE A 566 -28.19 -34.70 17.88
N GLY A 567 -27.01 -34.47 18.47
CA GLY A 567 -25.97 -35.49 18.72
C GLY A 567 -25.07 -35.75 17.51
N ASP A 568 -23.85 -36.26 17.75
CA ASP A 568 -22.95 -36.66 16.65
C ASP A 568 -23.35 -38.05 16.14
N ILE A 569 -23.87 -38.11 14.92
CA ILE A 569 -24.35 -39.35 14.28
C ILE A 569 -23.29 -40.45 14.17
N ASN A 570 -21.99 -40.10 14.18
CA ASN A 570 -20.89 -41.04 14.05
C ASN A 570 -20.27 -41.45 15.40
N MET A 571 -20.86 -41.02 16.52
CA MET A 571 -20.36 -41.30 17.86
C MET A 571 -21.47 -41.84 18.76
N ASP A 572 -21.13 -42.83 19.57
CA ASP A 572 -21.96 -43.26 20.69
C ASP A 572 -21.91 -42.17 21.78
N GLY A 573 -23.07 -41.62 22.14
CA GLY A 573 -23.23 -40.54 23.11
C GLY A 573 -22.88 -40.92 24.55
N SER A 574 -22.74 -42.21 24.86
CA SER A 574 -22.52 -42.71 26.22
C SER A 574 -21.31 -42.05 26.89
N GLY A 575 -21.56 -41.25 27.94
CA GLY A 575 -20.54 -40.52 28.69
C GLY A 575 -19.96 -39.28 27.99
N LEU A 576 -20.52 -38.88 26.83
CA LEU A 576 -20.19 -37.62 26.16
C LEU A 576 -21.02 -36.46 26.74
N PRO A 577 -20.65 -35.20 26.45
CA PRO A 577 -21.39 -34.03 26.94
C PRO A 577 -22.86 -33.98 26.52
N TRP A 578 -23.24 -34.74 25.49
CA TRP A 578 -24.61 -34.80 24.97
C TRP A 578 -25.37 -36.06 25.39
N ASP A 579 -24.85 -36.84 26.35
CA ASP A 579 -25.55 -37.97 26.99
C ASP A 579 -26.80 -37.49 27.76
N TYR A 580 -27.94 -38.11 27.47
CA TYR A 580 -29.26 -37.83 28.03
C TYR A 580 -29.97 -39.10 28.51
N LEU A 581 -29.23 -40.15 28.87
CA LEU A 581 -29.76 -41.38 29.46
C LEU A 581 -30.69 -41.08 30.64
N ASP A 582 -31.92 -41.60 30.56
CA ASP A 582 -32.97 -41.35 31.54
C ASP A 582 -33.14 -39.83 31.83
N GLY A 583 -33.03 -39.01 30.79
CA GLY A 583 -32.96 -37.56 30.81
C GLY A 583 -33.61 -36.91 29.59
N TRP A 584 -33.28 -35.65 29.35
CA TRP A 584 -33.75 -34.89 28.20
C TRP A 584 -32.77 -33.78 27.78
N VAL A 585 -32.94 -33.34 26.54
CA VAL A 585 -32.31 -32.15 25.98
C VAL A 585 -33.36 -31.21 25.42
N LYS A 586 -33.05 -29.90 25.43
CA LYS A 586 -33.90 -28.86 24.85
C LYS A 586 -33.05 -27.88 24.06
N ARG A 587 -33.51 -27.52 22.86
CA ARG A 587 -32.87 -26.49 22.05
C ARG A 587 -32.95 -25.14 22.75
N VAL A 588 -31.85 -24.39 22.72
CA VAL A 588 -31.76 -23.00 23.19
C VAL A 588 -32.62 -22.13 22.28
N SER A 589 -33.44 -21.24 22.84
CA SER A 589 -34.23 -20.31 22.02
C SER A 589 -33.35 -19.32 21.26
N MET A 590 -33.82 -18.82 20.11
CA MET A 590 -33.05 -18.01 19.15
C MET A 590 -31.89 -18.75 18.46
N THR A 591 -31.94 -20.09 18.42
CA THR A 591 -31.03 -20.89 17.56
C THR A 591 -31.83 -21.53 16.42
N THR A 592 -31.19 -21.61 15.26
CA THR A 592 -31.73 -22.23 14.04
C THR A 592 -31.47 -23.74 14.03
N PRO A 593 -32.03 -24.51 13.08
CA PRO A 593 -31.58 -25.88 12.82
C PRO A 593 -30.06 -25.96 12.63
N ASP A 594 -29.42 -27.02 13.15
CA ASP A 594 -27.97 -27.23 13.10
C ASP A 594 -27.51 -27.78 11.72
N GLY A 595 -28.44 -28.10 10.82
CA GLY A 595 -28.14 -28.83 9.59
C GLY A 595 -27.62 -30.25 9.88
N ALA A 596 -26.79 -30.79 8.99
CA ALA A 596 -26.24 -32.14 9.15
C ALA A 596 -25.16 -32.27 10.24
N LEU A 597 -24.64 -31.15 10.77
CA LEU A 597 -23.53 -31.14 11.73
C LEU A 597 -24.01 -30.64 13.10
N PHE A 598 -24.02 -31.53 14.08
CA PHE A 598 -24.45 -31.21 15.44
C PHE A 598 -23.61 -30.10 16.10
N SER A 599 -24.29 -29.08 16.63
CA SER A 599 -23.69 -28.01 17.40
C SER A 599 -24.12 -28.10 18.87
N ILE A 600 -23.20 -28.48 19.75
CA ILE A 600 -23.50 -28.60 21.18
C ILE A 600 -23.99 -27.28 21.82
N GLY A 601 -23.59 -26.13 21.27
CA GLY A 601 -24.01 -24.81 21.75
C GLY A 601 -25.50 -24.52 21.57
N SER A 602 -26.16 -25.25 20.66
CA SER A 602 -27.59 -25.12 20.39
C SER A 602 -28.48 -25.76 21.45
N TRP A 603 -27.92 -26.45 22.45
CA TRP A 603 -28.68 -27.34 23.33
C TRP A 603 -28.42 -27.11 24.83
N THR A 604 -29.47 -27.36 25.62
CA THR A 604 -29.44 -27.46 27.08
C THR A 604 -29.75 -28.88 27.50
N PHE A 605 -29.05 -29.37 28.51
CA PHE A 605 -29.08 -30.77 28.93
C PHE A 605 -29.58 -30.89 30.36
N SER A 606 -30.48 -31.84 30.62
CA SER A 606 -30.95 -32.12 31.98
C SER A 606 -29.90 -32.81 32.87
N GLY A 607 -28.89 -33.40 32.24
CA GLY A 607 -28.06 -34.45 32.82
C GLY A 607 -28.77 -35.81 32.77
N ILE A 608 -28.05 -36.87 33.13
CA ILE A 608 -28.54 -38.26 33.11
C ILE A 608 -29.28 -38.64 34.40
N GLU A 609 -30.18 -39.62 34.34
CA GLU A 609 -30.87 -40.22 35.49
C GLU A 609 -31.75 -39.23 36.28
N VAL A 610 -32.30 -38.25 35.58
CA VAL A 610 -33.11 -37.16 36.18
C VAL A 610 -34.58 -37.17 35.74
N LEU A 611 -34.91 -37.83 34.63
CA LEU A 611 -36.24 -38.06 34.10
C LEU A 611 -36.81 -39.43 34.53
N VAL A 612 -36.47 -39.84 35.76
CA VAL A 612 -36.90 -41.11 36.38
C VAL A 612 -38.14 -40.89 37.25
N GLY A 613 -39.26 -41.53 36.92
CA GLY A 613 -40.53 -41.44 37.65
C GLY A 613 -41.73 -41.87 36.82
N ASP A 614 -42.91 -41.98 37.43
CA ASP A 614 -44.11 -42.48 36.72
C ASP A 614 -44.89 -41.38 35.97
N THR A 615 -44.55 -40.10 36.20
CA THR A 615 -45.11 -38.93 35.50
C THR A 615 -44.03 -37.85 35.34
N ASN A 616 -44.13 -37.01 34.31
CA ASN A 616 -43.16 -35.92 34.06
C ASN A 616 -42.99 -35.01 35.30
N THR A 617 -44.09 -34.68 35.99
CA THR A 617 -44.04 -33.82 37.19
C THR A 617 -43.45 -34.47 38.45
N SER A 618 -43.25 -35.79 38.43
CA SER A 618 -42.71 -36.54 39.57
C SER A 618 -41.21 -36.79 39.50
N THR A 619 -40.56 -36.44 38.39
CA THR A 619 -39.13 -36.65 38.16
C THR A 619 -38.29 -35.56 38.85
N LEU A 620 -36.97 -35.77 38.91
CA LEU A 620 -36.04 -34.81 39.52
C LEU A 620 -35.90 -33.55 38.65
N SER A 621 -35.86 -33.73 37.34
CA SER A 621 -35.83 -32.66 36.34
C SER A 621 -36.90 -32.94 35.27
N PRO A 622 -38.11 -32.39 35.39
CA PRO A 622 -39.17 -32.56 34.41
C PRO A 622 -38.77 -32.02 33.03
N PHE A 623 -39.15 -32.72 31.95
CA PHE A 623 -38.99 -32.23 30.58
C PHE A 623 -39.85 -30.97 30.39
N PRO A 624 -39.26 -29.84 29.96
CA PRO A 624 -40.00 -28.62 29.64
C PRO A 624 -40.79 -28.81 28.34
N ILE A 625 -42.12 -28.93 28.46
CA ILE A 625 -43.02 -29.04 27.32
C ILE A 625 -43.09 -27.67 26.61
N GLY A 626 -42.73 -27.64 25.34
CA GLY A 626 -42.68 -26.46 24.49
C GLY A 626 -41.65 -25.43 24.94
N GLY A 627 -42.01 -24.14 24.87
CA GLY A 627 -41.21 -23.04 25.41
C GLY A 627 -40.00 -22.61 24.58
N PHE A 628 -39.82 -23.19 23.39
CA PHE A 628 -38.89 -22.69 22.38
C PHE A 628 -39.46 -21.42 21.74
N THR A 629 -38.66 -20.35 21.70
CA THR A 629 -38.94 -19.17 20.88
C THR A 629 -37.92 -19.11 19.75
N PRO A 630 -38.37 -19.15 18.48
CA PRO A 630 -37.50 -19.00 17.31
C PRO A 630 -36.62 -17.76 17.36
#